data_AF-A0A5S4ELD4-F1
#
_entry.id   AF-A0A5S4ELD4-F1
#
_cell.length_a   1.000
_cell.length_b   1.000
_cell.length_c   1.000
_cell.angle_alpha   90.00
_cell.angle_beta   90.00
_cell.angle_gamma   90.00
#
_symmetry.space_group_name_H-M   'P 1'
#
loop_
_entity.id
_entity.type
_entity.pdbx_description
1 polymer ?
#
loop_
_entity_poly.entity_id
_entity_poly.type
_entity_poly.pdbx_seq_one_letter_code
_entity_poly.pdbx_strand_id
1 'polypeptide(L)'
;MIDLPEIDAQHEEIFQRIESLKGACFGTEPVRFSTFDSLLDYLEHHFTTEKRIAREVGIDFLDHDAVHRENLQSLRKAFDEVRNGARDVHSFLRYAEYWFERHISEEDKPFAASVRSRKARPANGIPAVAPII
;
A
#
# COMPACT_ATOMS: atom_id res chain seq x y z
N MET A 1 -1.66 5.98 9.70
CA MET A 1 -2.06 7.25 9.08
C MET A 1 -0.83 8.04 8.67
N ILE A 2 -0.87 8.65 7.49
CA ILE A 2 0.23 9.35 6.82
C ILE A 2 -0.17 10.75 6.30
N ASP A 3 -1.34 11.26 6.67
CA ASP A 3 -1.89 12.57 6.27
C ASP A 3 -2.17 12.67 4.75
N LEU A 4 -2.68 11.59 4.17
CA LEU A 4 -3.25 11.54 2.83
C LEU A 4 -4.61 10.85 2.94
N PRO A 5 -5.74 11.60 3.05
CA PRO A 5 -7.03 11.03 3.48
C PRO A 5 -7.50 9.80 2.68
N GLU A 6 -7.27 9.78 1.37
CA GLU A 6 -7.60 8.64 0.53
C GLU A 6 -6.77 7.40 0.87
N ILE A 7 -5.46 7.57 1.10
CA ILE A 7 -4.54 6.48 1.47
C ILE A 7 -4.80 6.02 2.92
N ASP A 8 -5.08 6.96 3.82
CA ASP A 8 -5.44 6.67 5.21
C ASP A 8 -6.70 5.78 5.31
N ALA A 9 -7.71 6.07 4.50
CA ALA A 9 -8.91 5.23 4.40
C ALA A 9 -8.60 3.84 3.83
N GLN A 10 -7.72 3.75 2.82
CA GLN A 10 -7.31 2.46 2.26
C GLN A 10 -6.49 1.63 3.27
N HIS A 11 -5.61 2.26 4.05
CA HIS A 11 -4.87 1.58 5.12
C HIS A 11 -5.82 1.01 6.15
N GLU A 12 -6.81 1.80 6.59
CA GLU A 12 -7.82 1.34 7.53
C GLU A 12 -8.60 0.14 6.99
N GLU A 13 -9.06 0.19 5.73
CA GLU A 13 -9.76 -0.92 5.08
C GLU A 13 -8.89 -2.19 4.99
N ILE A 14 -7.59 -2.06 4.70
CA ILE A 14 -6.66 -3.21 4.68
C ILE A 14 -6.54 -3.86 6.06
N PHE A 15 -6.37 -3.06 7.12
CA PHE A 15 -6.34 -3.58 8.48
C PHE A 15 -7.68 -4.21 8.87
N GLN A 16 -8.82 -3.60 8.54
CA GLN A 16 -10.15 -4.17 8.79
C GLN A 16 -10.35 -5.51 8.08
N ARG A 17 -9.85 -5.66 6.85
CA ARG A 17 -9.86 -6.95 6.12
C ARG A 17 -9.01 -8.00 6.82
N ILE A 18 -7.79 -7.65 7.25
CA ILE A 18 -6.92 -8.56 8.00
C ILE A 18 -7.61 -9.00 9.30
N GLU A 19 -8.18 -8.08 10.08
CA GLU A 19 -8.90 -8.40 11.31
C GLU A 19 -10.12 -9.29 11.07
N SER A 20 -10.88 -9.00 10.01
CA SER A 20 -12.02 -9.83 9.62
C SER A 20 -11.60 -11.26 9.25
N LEU A 21 -10.48 -11.41 8.53
CA LEU A 21 -9.92 -12.72 8.18
C LEU A 21 -9.44 -13.47 9.43
N LYS A 22 -8.77 -12.79 10.37
CA LYS A 22 -8.39 -13.39 11.66
C LYS A 22 -9.61 -13.89 12.41
N GLY A 23 -10.67 -13.07 12.52
CA GLY A 23 -11.93 -13.44 13.16
C GLY A 23 -12.59 -14.66 12.51
N ALA A 24 -12.63 -14.70 11.18
CA ALA A 24 -13.20 -15.82 10.42
C ALA A 24 -12.44 -17.14 10.67
N CYS A 25 -11.13 -17.09 10.93
CA CYS A 25 -10.33 -18.27 11.23
C CYS A 25 -10.64 -18.90 12.61
N PHE A 26 -11.33 -18.19 13.51
CA PHE A 26 -11.78 -18.74 14.80
C PHE A 26 -13.20 -19.34 14.74
N GLY A 27 -13.91 -19.17 13.63
CA GLY A 27 -15.25 -19.71 13.44
C GLY A 27 -15.28 -21.22 13.17
N THR A 28 -16.48 -21.79 13.18
CA THR A 28 -16.72 -23.19 12.78
C THR A 28 -16.80 -23.37 11.26
N GLU A 29 -16.95 -22.27 10.53
CA GLU A 29 -17.06 -22.28 9.07
C GLU A 29 -15.68 -22.41 8.42
N PRO A 30 -15.57 -23.19 7.32
CA PRO A 30 -14.33 -23.28 6.57
C PRO A 30 -13.89 -21.91 6.05
N VAL A 31 -12.59 -21.64 6.20
CA VAL A 31 -11.95 -20.44 5.66
C VAL A 31 -12.09 -20.42 4.14
N ARG A 32 -12.61 -19.31 3.59
CA ARG A 32 -12.79 -19.14 2.14
C ARG A 32 -11.56 -18.45 1.54
N PHE A 33 -10.79 -19.14 0.71
CA PHE A 33 -9.60 -18.54 0.09
C PHE A 33 -9.91 -17.29 -0.75
N SER A 34 -11.12 -17.17 -1.31
CA SER A 34 -11.55 -15.97 -2.03
C SER A 34 -11.51 -14.69 -1.19
N THR A 35 -11.64 -14.77 0.14
CA THR A 35 -11.56 -13.56 1.00
C THR A 35 -10.11 -13.09 1.18
N PHE A 36 -9.14 -13.99 1.05
CA PHE A 36 -7.71 -13.66 1.04
C PHE A 36 -7.28 -13.11 -0.32
N ASP A 37 -7.80 -13.68 -1.41
CA ASP A 37 -7.63 -13.10 -2.75
C ASP A 37 -8.12 -11.65 -2.77
N SER A 38 -9.29 -11.38 -2.17
CA SER A 38 -9.81 -10.02 -2.06
C SER A 38 -8.92 -9.07 -1.24
N LEU A 39 -8.15 -9.56 -0.27
CA LEU A 39 -7.15 -8.75 0.43
C LEU A 39 -5.98 -8.40 -0.50
N LEU A 40 -5.46 -9.37 -1.26
CA LEU A 40 -4.36 -9.17 -2.19
C LEU A 40 -4.75 -8.22 -3.34
N ASP A 41 -5.96 -8.35 -3.86
CA ASP A 41 -6.50 -7.46 -4.89
C ASP A 41 -6.68 -6.03 -4.35
N TYR A 42 -7.07 -5.88 -3.08
CA TYR A 42 -7.21 -4.56 -2.46
C TYR A 42 -5.85 -3.90 -2.19
N LEU A 43 -4.82 -4.67 -1.85
CA LEU A 43 -3.44 -4.17 -1.78
C LEU A 43 -2.95 -3.66 -3.14
N GLU A 44 -3.22 -4.39 -4.22
CA GLU A 44 -2.88 -3.96 -5.58
C GLU A 44 -3.64 -2.68 -5.99
N HIS A 45 -4.91 -2.56 -5.61
CA HIS A 45 -5.68 -1.33 -5.77
C HIS A 45 -5.05 -0.15 -5.01
N HIS A 46 -4.66 -0.36 -3.75
CA HIS A 46 -4.00 0.65 -2.93
C HIS A 46 -2.69 1.14 -3.57
N PHE A 47 -1.82 0.24 -4.02
CA PHE A 47 -0.58 0.58 -4.74
C PHE A 47 -0.85 1.38 -6.02
N THR A 48 -1.91 1.03 -6.75
CA THR A 48 -2.34 1.77 -7.94
C THR A 48 -2.76 3.20 -7.60
N THR A 49 -3.43 3.39 -6.46
CA THR A 49 -3.80 4.73 -5.96
C THR A 49 -2.58 5.56 -5.61
N GLU A 50 -1.57 5.00 -4.93
CA GLU A 50 -0.34 5.74 -4.62
C GLU A 50 0.41 6.18 -5.88
N LYS A 51 0.55 5.27 -6.84
CA LYS A 51 1.18 5.57 -8.15
C LYS A 51 0.44 6.66 -8.90
N ARG A 52 -0.90 6.65 -8.86
CA ARG A 52 -1.73 7.72 -9.43
C ARG A 52 -1.44 9.05 -8.75
N ILE A 53 -1.43 9.10 -7.42
CA ILE A 53 -1.13 10.32 -6.65
C ILE A 53 0.27 10.83 -6.99
N ALA A 54 1.27 9.96 -7.06
CA ALA A 54 2.64 10.32 -7.40
C ALA A 54 2.73 10.99 -8.77
N ARG A 55 2.05 10.41 -9.77
CA ARG A 55 1.94 10.97 -11.12
C ARG A 55 1.26 12.33 -11.14
N GLU A 56 0.17 12.50 -10.39
CA GLU A 56 -0.58 13.76 -10.32
C GLU A 56 0.25 14.92 -9.74
N VAL A 57 1.13 14.63 -8.78
CA VAL A 57 2.01 15.65 -8.17
C VAL A 57 3.39 15.73 -8.80
N GLY A 58 3.70 14.86 -9.77
CA GLY A 58 4.97 14.84 -10.50
C GLY A 58 6.18 14.49 -9.62
N ILE A 59 6.05 13.51 -8.73
CA ILE A 59 7.18 12.93 -8.00
C ILE A 59 7.58 11.59 -8.59
N ASP A 60 8.87 11.27 -8.50
CA ASP A 60 9.37 9.96 -8.87
C ASP A 60 8.79 8.89 -7.93
N PHE A 61 8.46 7.73 -8.50
CA PHE A 61 7.80 6.62 -7.83
C PHE A 61 8.42 5.27 -8.23
N LEU A 62 9.54 5.27 -8.96
CA LEU A 62 10.11 4.03 -9.52
C LEU A 62 10.55 3.04 -8.44
N ASP A 63 11.27 3.52 -7.42
CA ASP A 63 11.77 2.68 -6.34
C ASP A 63 10.62 2.13 -5.48
N HIS A 64 9.62 2.98 -5.19
CA HIS A 64 8.43 2.56 -4.44
C HIS A 64 7.61 1.52 -5.24
N ASP A 65 7.42 1.70 -6.55
CA ASP A 65 6.74 0.74 -7.43
C ASP A 65 7.50 -0.61 -7.51
N ALA A 66 8.83 -0.59 -7.40
CA ALA A 66 9.63 -1.82 -7.30
C ALA A 66 9.33 -2.55 -5.98
N VAL A 67 9.33 -1.84 -4.86
CA VAL A 67 8.97 -2.38 -3.55
C VAL A 67 7.55 -2.97 -3.55
N HIS A 68 6.57 -2.30 -4.15
CA HIS A 68 5.19 -2.83 -4.31
C HIS A 68 5.17 -4.18 -5.04
N ARG A 69 5.88 -4.29 -6.18
CA ARG A 69 5.91 -5.53 -6.97
C ARG A 69 6.54 -6.69 -6.21
N GLU A 70 7.68 -6.44 -5.57
CA GLU A 70 8.39 -7.46 -4.77
C GLU A 70 7.56 -7.93 -3.58
N ASN A 71 6.91 -6.99 -2.91
CA ASN A 71 6.06 -7.27 -1.77
C ASN A 71 4.80 -8.05 -2.16
N LEU A 72 4.09 -7.63 -3.22
CA LEU A 72 2.90 -8.33 -3.69
C LEU A 72 3.24 -9.74 -4.16
N GLN A 73 4.39 -9.93 -4.83
CA GLN A 73 4.88 -11.24 -5.22
C GLN A 73 5.14 -12.13 -3.98
N SER A 74 5.76 -11.57 -2.94
CA SER A 74 6.06 -12.28 -1.70
C SER A 74 4.79 -12.69 -0.95
N LEU A 75 3.79 -11.81 -0.88
CA LEU A 75 2.48 -12.10 -0.30
C LEU A 75 1.72 -13.18 -1.09
N ARG A 76 1.68 -13.07 -2.42
CA ARG A 76 1.04 -14.08 -3.29
C ARG A 76 1.69 -15.46 -3.09
N LYS A 77 3.02 -15.52 -3.06
CA LYS A 77 3.76 -16.76 -2.77
C LYS A 77 3.42 -17.33 -1.39
N ALA A 78 3.45 -16.49 -0.36
CA ALA A 78 3.12 -16.92 1.01
C ALA A 78 1.67 -17.42 1.11
N PHE A 79 0.75 -16.85 0.33
CA PHE A 79 -0.63 -17.32 0.27
C PHE A 79 -0.78 -18.65 -0.48
N ASP A 80 -0.02 -18.86 -1.56
CA ASP A 80 0.00 -20.16 -2.25
C ASP A 80 0.54 -21.29 -1.36
N GLU A 81 1.49 -20.99 -0.46
CA GLU A 81 1.93 -21.90 0.60
C GLU A 81 0.81 -22.24 1.60
N VAL A 82 -0.14 -21.32 1.84
CA VAL A 82 -1.33 -21.65 2.64
C VAL A 82 -2.24 -22.60 1.86
N ARG A 83 -2.49 -22.31 0.57
CA ARG A 83 -3.36 -23.14 -0.28
C ARG A 83 -2.90 -24.59 -0.41
N ASN A 84 -1.58 -24.80 -0.45
CA ASN A 84 -1.00 -26.14 -0.57
C ASN A 84 -0.71 -26.82 0.78
N GLY A 85 -0.99 -26.13 1.90
CA GLY A 85 -0.80 -26.66 3.26
C GLY A 85 0.63 -26.59 3.79
N ALA A 86 1.57 -25.97 3.08
CA ALA A 86 2.94 -25.77 3.56
C ALA A 86 3.06 -24.65 4.61
N ARG A 87 2.07 -23.77 4.71
CA ARG A 87 1.99 -22.67 5.68
C ARG A 87 0.63 -22.62 6.36
N ASP A 88 0.62 -22.35 7.66
CA ASP A 88 -0.59 -22.11 8.42
C ASP A 88 -1.19 -20.72 8.12
N VAL A 89 -2.53 -20.63 8.11
CA VAL A 89 -3.27 -19.40 7.77
C VAL A 89 -3.02 -18.27 8.77
N HIS A 90 -2.89 -18.56 10.06
CA HIS A 90 -2.60 -17.54 11.07
C HIS A 90 -1.19 -16.99 10.92
N SER A 91 -0.24 -17.85 10.53
CA SER A 91 1.13 -17.44 10.22
C SER A 91 1.18 -16.51 9.00
N PHE A 92 0.37 -16.77 7.98
CA PHE A 92 0.21 -15.85 6.84
C PHE A 92 -0.40 -14.51 7.25
N LEU A 93 -1.49 -14.51 8.04
CA LEU A 93 -2.15 -13.27 8.46
C LEU A 93 -1.24 -12.39 9.33
N ARG A 94 -0.48 -12.98 10.26
CA ARG A 94 0.53 -12.27 11.03
C ARG A 94 1.63 -11.69 10.14
N TYR A 95 2.08 -12.46 9.15
CA TYR A 95 3.08 -11.98 8.19
C TYR A 95 2.55 -10.80 7.37
N ALA A 96 1.33 -10.88 6.83
CA ALA A 96 0.71 -9.83 6.05
C ALA A 96 0.52 -8.53 6.85
N GLU A 97 0.06 -8.63 8.10
CA GLU A 97 -0.09 -7.50 9.00
C GLU A 97 1.25 -6.82 9.30
N TYR A 98 2.24 -7.57 9.77
CA TYR A 98 3.57 -7.04 10.08
C TYR A 98 4.22 -6.41 8.85
N TRP A 99 4.10 -7.08 7.70
CA TRP A 99 4.60 -6.57 6.43
C TRP A 99 3.95 -5.22 6.08
N PHE A 100 2.63 -5.09 6.25
CA PHE A 100 1.92 -3.87 5.90
C PHE A 100 2.23 -2.72 6.85
N GLU A 101 2.33 -2.98 8.16
CA GLU A 101 2.79 -1.97 9.13
C GLU A 101 4.18 -1.43 8.77
N ARG A 102 5.09 -2.32 8.37
CA ARG A 102 6.44 -1.97 7.95
C ARG A 102 6.41 -1.15 6.66
N HIS A 103 5.63 -1.55 5.66
CA HIS A 103 5.44 -0.82 4.41
C HIS A 103 4.99 0.63 4.66
N ILE A 104 3.96 0.81 5.49
CA ILE A 104 3.48 2.14 5.88
C ILE A 104 4.58 2.98 6.52
N SER A 105 5.37 2.37 7.40
CA SER A 105 6.38 3.11 8.15
C SER A 105 7.63 3.44 7.33
N GLU A 106 8.08 2.53 6.47
CA GLU A 106 9.34 2.63 5.74
C GLU A 106 9.17 3.27 4.35
N GLU A 107 7.99 3.13 3.72
CA GLU A 107 7.74 3.57 2.35
C GLU A 107 6.68 4.69 2.28
N ASP A 108 5.48 4.44 2.81
CA ASP A 108 4.34 5.35 2.60
C ASP A 108 4.50 6.68 3.34
N LYS A 109 5.10 6.66 4.54
CA LYS A 109 5.39 7.89 5.29
C LYS A 109 6.36 8.81 4.53
N PRO A 110 7.54 8.35 4.05
CA PRO A 110 8.41 9.13 3.18
C PRO A 110 7.74 9.58 1.87
N PHE A 111 6.94 8.71 1.25
CA PHE A 111 6.15 9.06 0.06
C PHE A 111 5.20 10.22 0.34
N ALA A 112 4.40 10.14 1.41
CA ALA A 112 3.45 11.17 1.79
C ALA A 112 4.14 12.50 2.14
N ALA A 113 5.32 12.45 2.76
CA ALA A 113 6.15 13.63 2.98
C ALA A 113 6.58 14.28 1.66
N SER A 114 6.97 13.49 0.67
CA SER A 114 7.32 13.96 -0.67
C SER A 114 6.13 14.58 -1.40
N VAL A 115 4.95 13.95 -1.32
CA VAL A 115 3.69 14.49 -1.87
C VAL A 115 3.36 15.85 -1.25
N ARG A 116 3.42 15.97 0.08
CA ARG A 116 3.15 17.25 0.79
C ARG A 116 4.15 18.32 0.41
N SER A 117 5.44 17.99 0.38
CA SER A 117 6.50 18.91 -0.04
C SER A 117 6.24 19.45 -1.45
N ARG A 118 5.76 18.57 -2.36
CA ARG A 118 5.47 18.98 -3.73
C ARG A 118 4.23 19.85 -3.87
N LYS A 119 3.16 19.55 -3.12
CA LYS A 119 1.94 20.37 -3.07
C LYS A 119 2.17 21.74 -2.40
N ALA A 120 3.07 21.82 -1.41
CA ALA A 120 3.37 23.06 -0.71
C ALA A 120 4.27 24.02 -1.51
N ARG A 121 4.97 23.54 -2.54
CA ARG A 121 5.85 24.36 -3.36
C ARG A 121 5.02 25.12 -4.41
N PRO A 122 4.90 26.46 -4.35
CA PRO A 122 4.19 27.20 -5.38
C PRO A 122 4.87 26.99 -6.73
N ALA A 123 4.07 26.88 -7.80
CA ALA A 123 4.57 26.87 -9.16
C ALA A 123 5.17 28.24 -9.49
N ASN A 124 6.43 28.50 -9.13
CA ASN A 124 7.11 29.73 -9.51
C ASN A 124 8.57 29.48 -9.88
N GLY A 125 8.89 29.84 -11.12
CA GLY A 125 10.23 29.86 -11.67
C GLY A 125 10.29 30.15 -13.17
N ILE A 126 9.39 30.98 -13.73
CA ILE A 126 9.71 31.68 -14.98
C ILE A 126 10.50 32.93 -14.55
N PRO A 127 11.78 33.09 -14.94
CA PRO A 127 12.48 34.33 -14.70
C PRO A 127 11.83 35.42 -15.56
N ALA A 128 11.40 36.52 -14.92
CA ALA A 128 11.00 37.72 -15.63
C ALA A 128 12.17 38.20 -16.49
N VAL A 129 12.00 38.17 -17.81
CA VAL A 129 12.95 38.78 -18.74
C VAL A 129 12.88 40.28 -18.52
N ALA A 130 13.95 40.86 -17.99
CA ALA A 130 14.06 42.31 -17.84
C ALA A 130 13.99 42.99 -19.22
N PRO A 131 13.26 44.10 -19.37
CA PRO A 131 13.22 44.81 -20.64
C PRO A 131 14.60 45.40 -20.92
N ILE A 132 15.12 45.13 -22.12
CA ILE A 132 16.28 45.83 -22.65
C ILE A 132 15.84 47.25 -22.95
N ILE A 133 16.54 48.21 -22.33
CA ILE A 133 16.39 49.67 -22.52
C ILE A 133 16.81 50.03 -23.94
#